data_AF-A0AAW0MVM9-F1
#
_entry.id   AF-A0AAW0MVM9-F1
#
_cell.length_a   1.000
_cell.length_b   1.000
_cell.length_c   1.000
_cell.angle_alpha   90.00
_cell.angle_beta   90.00
_cell.angle_gamma   90.00
#
_symmetry.space_group_name_H-M   'P 1'
#
loop_
_entity.id
_entity.type
_entity.pdbx_description
1 polymer ?
#
loop_
_entity_poly.entity_id
_entity_poly.type
_entity_poly.pdbx_seq_one_letter_code
_entity_poly.pdbx_strand_id
1 'polypeptide(L)'
;MEGQGQAWIGLYRIPWRWSDGSASHFTHFSTGEPNNKQQDEFCVAEDVDRQWHDESCSRQFPFICEKPNSKYKIKMKLRLQTGGLLLASTINEQILKQLVEMLKKKGFPHVNVKWSIQPQKDLK
;
A
#
# COMPACT_ATOMS: atom_id res chain seq x y z
N MET A 1 -4.44 31.68 21.75
CA MET A 1 -4.73 31.57 20.32
C MET A 1 -4.52 30.10 19.98
N GLU A 2 -5.61 29.33 19.95
CA GLU A 2 -5.58 27.89 19.64
C GLU A 2 -5.07 27.67 18.22
N GLY A 3 -4.22 26.65 18.08
CA GLY A 3 -3.50 26.30 16.86
C GLY A 3 -4.44 26.10 15.69
N GLN A 4 -4.14 26.82 14.61
CA GLN A 4 -4.68 26.54 13.29
C GLN A 4 -4.36 25.06 12.97
N GLY A 5 -5.39 24.30 12.61
CA GLY A 5 -5.41 22.83 12.73
C GLY A 5 -4.19 22.13 12.12
N GLN A 6 -3.45 21.43 12.96
CA GLN A 6 -2.36 20.53 12.55
C GLN A 6 -2.82 19.07 12.62
N ALA A 7 -2.25 18.23 11.78
CA ALA A 7 -2.45 16.79 11.83
C ALA A 7 -1.12 16.04 11.75
N TRP A 8 -0.97 14.98 12.54
CA TRP A 8 0.17 14.09 12.45
C TRP A 8 0.24 13.41 11.10
N ILE A 9 1.44 13.42 10.51
CA ILE A 9 1.81 12.59 9.38
C ILE A 9 2.82 11.53 9.83
N GLY A 10 3.03 10.50 9.02
CA GLY A 10 3.88 9.36 9.40
C GLY A 10 5.39 9.63 9.43
N LEU A 11 5.85 10.88 9.28
CA LEU A 11 7.29 11.22 9.23
C LEU A 11 7.84 11.48 10.64
N TYR A 12 9.02 10.94 10.93
CA TYR A 12 9.69 11.13 12.22
C TYR A 12 11.22 11.21 12.09
N ARG A 13 11.87 11.77 13.11
CA ARG A 13 13.30 12.11 13.13
C ARG A 13 14.18 10.92 13.53
N ILE A 14 14.36 9.96 12.61
CA ILE A 14 15.44 8.94 12.66
C ILE A 14 15.96 8.64 11.24
N PRO A 15 17.06 9.31 10.86
CA PRO A 15 17.03 10.42 9.87
C PRO A 15 15.81 10.36 8.93
N TRP A 16 14.90 11.32 9.08
CA TRP A 16 13.66 11.53 8.31
C TRP A 16 13.11 10.29 7.61
N ARG A 17 12.36 9.50 8.38
CA ARG A 17 11.81 8.21 7.95
C ARG A 17 10.29 8.20 8.10
N TRP A 18 9.63 7.57 7.15
CA TRP A 18 8.19 7.34 7.20
C TRP A 18 7.87 6.14 8.11
N SER A 19 6.65 6.11 8.65
CA SER A 19 6.14 5.04 9.52
C SER A 19 6.13 3.66 8.88
N ASP A 20 6.20 3.58 7.54
CA ASP A 20 6.37 2.34 6.77
C ASP A 20 7.83 1.85 6.69
N GLY A 21 8.77 2.63 7.23
CA GLY A 21 10.19 2.35 7.26
C GLY A 21 11.00 2.93 6.10
N SER A 22 10.36 3.52 5.08
CA SER A 22 11.03 4.14 3.94
C SER A 22 11.69 5.48 4.32
N ALA A 23 12.82 5.79 3.67
CA ALA A 23 13.48 7.08 3.85
C ALA A 23 12.71 8.19 3.11
N SER A 24 12.66 9.39 3.67
CA SER A 24 12.08 10.52 2.95
C SER A 24 13.04 11.07 1.91
N HIS A 25 12.57 11.20 0.67
CA HIS A 25 13.32 11.82 -0.43
C HIS A 25 12.89 13.27 -0.69
N PHE A 26 11.83 13.72 0.00
CA PHE A 26 11.23 15.03 -0.16
C PHE A 26 10.83 15.57 1.21
N THR A 27 11.00 16.87 1.41
CA THR A 27 10.57 17.55 2.63
C THR A 27 9.85 18.84 2.31
N HIS A 28 8.77 19.14 3.04
CA HIS A 28 7.99 20.37 2.89
C HIS A 28 7.89 21.15 4.21
N PHE A 29 9.01 21.26 4.92
CA PHE A 29 9.07 22.02 6.17
C PHE A 29 8.71 23.49 5.96
N SER A 30 8.00 24.05 6.94
CA SER A 30 7.73 25.49 6.98
C SER A 30 9.04 26.28 7.13
N THR A 31 8.97 27.57 6.85
CA THR A 31 10.14 28.44 6.98
C THR A 31 10.58 28.50 8.45
N GLY A 32 11.83 28.12 8.72
CA GLY A 32 12.37 28.04 10.08
C GLY A 32 12.18 26.67 10.74
N GLU A 33 11.61 25.70 10.04
CA GLU A 33 11.53 24.30 10.45
C GLU A 33 12.44 23.42 9.57
N PRO A 34 12.89 22.26 10.06
CA PRO A 34 12.66 21.76 11.41
C PRO A 34 13.67 22.34 12.41
N ASN A 35 13.21 22.90 13.54
CA ASN A 35 14.08 23.60 14.50
C ASN A 35 14.39 22.84 15.79
N ASN A 36 13.74 21.72 16.04
CA ASN A 36 13.97 20.88 17.22
C ASN A 36 13.96 21.67 18.54
N LYS A 37 12.93 22.50 18.77
CA LYS A 37 12.79 23.28 20.01
C LYS A 37 12.92 22.36 21.22
N GLN A 38 13.69 22.85 22.20
CA GLN A 38 13.95 22.15 23.46
C GLN A 38 14.56 20.75 23.29
N GLN A 39 15.03 20.41 22.09
CA GLN A 39 15.52 19.07 21.75
C GLN A 39 14.48 17.96 21.93
N ASP A 40 13.18 18.27 21.77
CA ASP A 40 12.07 17.33 22.01
C ASP A 40 11.17 17.10 20.78
N GLU A 41 11.49 17.67 19.61
CA GLU A 41 10.61 17.61 18.43
C GLU A 41 11.06 16.53 17.44
N PHE A 42 10.56 15.32 17.68
CA PHE A 42 10.92 14.12 16.92
C PHE A 42 9.81 13.61 15.98
N CYS A 43 8.61 14.19 16.05
CA CYS A 43 7.46 13.84 15.21
C CYS A 43 7.13 15.00 14.28
N VAL A 44 6.45 14.74 13.15
CA VAL A 44 6.11 15.78 12.18
C VAL A 44 4.61 15.92 12.00
N ALA A 45 4.12 17.16 12.11
CA ALA A 45 2.74 17.51 11.82
C ALA A 45 2.66 18.38 10.56
N GLU A 46 1.59 18.22 9.79
CA GLU A 46 1.23 19.05 8.65
C GLU A 46 0.18 20.09 9.08
N ASP A 47 0.37 21.35 8.69
CA ASP A 47 -0.58 22.43 8.91
C ASP A 47 -1.60 22.58 7.77
N VAL A 48 -2.51 23.56 7.91
CA VAL A 48 -3.56 23.85 6.92
C VAL A 48 -3.02 24.28 5.55
N ASP A 49 -1.80 24.83 5.51
CA ASP A 49 -1.10 25.26 4.30
C ASP A 49 -0.23 24.15 3.70
N ARG A 50 -0.35 22.92 4.23
CA ARG A 50 0.42 21.72 3.86
C ARG A 50 1.90 21.78 4.20
N GLN A 51 2.30 22.72 5.06
CA GLN A 51 3.67 22.85 5.53
C GLN A 51 3.91 22.00 6.77
N TRP A 52 5.14 21.53 6.90
CA TRP A 52 5.51 20.59 7.96
C TRP A 52 6.23 21.28 9.10
N HIS A 53 5.93 20.86 10.30
CA HIS A 53 6.55 21.31 11.54
C HIS A 53 7.04 20.08 12.31
N ASP A 54 8.28 20.08 12.78
CA ASP A 54 8.63 19.12 13.81
C ASP A 54 8.02 19.57 15.14
N GLU A 55 7.47 18.61 15.85
CA GLU A 55 6.67 18.83 17.04
C GLU A 55 7.00 17.76 18.08
N SER A 56 6.77 18.09 19.36
CA SER A 56 6.90 17.10 20.43
C SER A 56 5.90 16.00 20.21
N CYS A 57 6.37 14.74 20.17
CA CYS A 57 5.53 13.57 19.95
C CYS A 57 4.45 13.40 21.03
N SER A 58 4.57 14.10 22.16
CA SER A 58 3.60 14.09 23.25
C SER A 58 2.35 14.94 22.96
N ARG A 59 2.38 15.81 21.93
CA ARG A 59 1.24 16.67 21.58
C ARG A 59 0.08 15.85 21.00
N GLN A 60 -1.13 16.29 21.32
CA GLN A 60 -2.35 15.65 20.85
C GLN A 60 -2.88 16.36 19.60
N PHE A 61 -2.70 15.72 18.44
CA PHE A 61 -3.26 16.16 17.16
C PHE A 61 -4.09 15.03 16.53
N PRO A 62 -5.07 15.35 15.67
CA PRO A 62 -5.60 14.36 14.72
C PRO A 62 -4.47 13.81 13.85
N PHE A 63 -4.70 12.71 13.15
CA PHE A 63 -3.66 12.05 12.33
C PHE A 63 -4.20 11.57 10.99
N ILE A 64 -3.32 11.51 10.01
CA ILE A 64 -3.61 11.02 8.66
C ILE A 64 -3.04 9.60 8.52
N CYS A 65 -3.87 8.66 8.04
CA CYS A 65 -3.46 7.29 7.79
C CYS A 65 -3.15 7.06 6.31
N GLU A 66 -2.03 6.41 6.03
CA GLU A 66 -1.78 5.79 4.73
C GLU A 66 -2.15 4.30 4.78
N LYS A 67 -2.88 3.83 3.77
CA LYS A 67 -3.10 2.39 3.55
C LYS A 67 -2.29 1.96 2.33
N PRO A 68 -1.31 1.06 2.48
CA PRO A 68 -0.59 0.53 1.34
C PRO A 68 -1.55 -0.07 0.33
N ASN A 69 -1.32 0.17 -0.96
CA ASN A 69 -1.96 -0.55 -2.05
C ASN A 69 -1.49 -2.02 -2.02
N SER A 70 -2.10 -2.79 -1.12
CA SER A 70 -1.76 -4.18 -0.89
C SER A 70 -2.05 -4.98 -2.15
N LYS A 71 -1.01 -5.52 -2.80
CA LYS A 71 -1.18 -6.50 -3.88
C LYS A 71 -1.67 -7.81 -3.25
N TYR A 72 -2.98 -7.97 -3.12
CA TYR A 72 -3.57 -9.20 -2.63
C TYR A 72 -3.20 -10.38 -3.56
N LYS A 73 -2.44 -11.35 -3.06
CA LYS A 73 -2.18 -12.62 -3.75
C LYS A 73 -3.24 -13.64 -3.32
N ILE A 74 -4.35 -13.67 -4.05
CA ILE A 74 -5.43 -14.64 -3.79
C ILE A 74 -5.13 -15.93 -4.56
N LYS A 75 -4.85 -17.02 -3.86
CA LYS A 75 -4.76 -18.36 -4.46
C LYS A 75 -6.15 -18.95 -4.56
N MET A 76 -6.67 -19.09 -5.79
CA MET A 76 -7.96 -19.72 -6.04
C MET A 76 -7.76 -21.15 -6.56
N LYS A 77 -8.40 -22.12 -5.91
CA LYS A 77 -8.48 -23.49 -6.42
C LYS A 77 -9.74 -23.61 -7.28
N LEU A 78 -9.57 -23.75 -8.58
CA LEU A 78 -10.68 -23.91 -9.53
C LEU A 78 -10.87 -25.40 -9.85
N ARG A 79 -12.13 -25.85 -9.92
CA ARG A 79 -12.49 -27.15 -10.47
C ARG A 79 -13.26 -26.92 -11.76
N LEU A 80 -12.71 -27.38 -12.87
CA LEU A 80 -13.29 -27.23 -14.20
C LEU A 80 -13.97 -28.54 -14.59
N GLN A 81 -15.20 -28.46 -15.09
CA GLN A 81 -15.91 -29.58 -15.70
C GLN A 81 -16.02 -29.29 -17.20
N THR A 82 -15.18 -29.94 -18.01
CA THR A 82 -15.16 -29.77 -19.47
C THR A 82 -15.45 -31.10 -20.15
N GLY A 83 -16.19 -31.07 -21.26
CA GLY A 83 -16.44 -32.25 -22.09
C GLY A 83 -15.26 -32.65 -22.99
N GLY A 84 -14.11 -31.95 -22.91
CA GLY A 84 -12.92 -32.18 -23.74
C GLY A 84 -11.61 -32.17 -22.94
N LEU A 85 -10.53 -32.69 -23.55
CA LEU A 85 -9.19 -32.79 -22.96
C LEU A 85 -8.56 -31.41 -22.76
N LEU A 86 -8.19 -31.08 -21.51
CA LEU A 86 -7.58 -29.81 -21.07
C LEU A 86 -6.13 -29.58 -21.58
N LEU A 87 -5.64 -30.39 -22.52
CA LEU A 87 -4.27 -30.33 -23.04
C LEU A 87 -4.12 -29.42 -24.28
N ALA A 88 -5.22 -28.90 -24.82
CA ALA A 88 -5.18 -27.95 -25.92
C ALA A 88 -4.80 -26.54 -25.41
N SER A 89 -3.75 -25.95 -25.99
CA SER A 89 -3.24 -24.60 -25.66
C SER A 89 -4.32 -23.52 -25.69
N THR A 90 -5.33 -23.67 -26.55
CA THR A 90 -6.48 -22.77 -26.70
C THR A 90 -7.43 -22.75 -25.50
N ILE A 91 -7.54 -23.84 -24.74
CA ILE A 91 -8.49 -23.93 -23.62
C ILE A 91 -8.00 -23.09 -22.43
N ASN A 92 -6.70 -23.14 -22.15
CA ASN A 92 -6.08 -22.39 -21.06
C ASN A 92 -6.25 -20.87 -21.24
N GLU A 93 -6.12 -20.38 -22.47
CA GLU A 93 -6.31 -18.97 -22.81
C GLU A 93 -7.77 -18.54 -22.63
N GLN A 94 -8.73 -19.35 -23.11
CA GLN A 94 -10.15 -19.06 -22.97
C GLN A 94 -10.60 -18.99 -21.50
N ILE A 95 -10.11 -19.90 -20.65
CA ILE A 95 -10.41 -19.89 -19.22
C ILE A 95 -9.83 -18.64 -18.54
N LEU A 96 -8.59 -18.25 -18.84
CA LEU A 96 -8.01 -17.01 -18.29
C LEU A 96 -8.85 -15.80 -18.67
N LYS A 97 -9.26 -15.72 -19.94
CA LYS A 97 -10.08 -14.61 -20.43
C LYS A 97 -11.40 -14.51 -19.66
N GLN A 98 -12.13 -15.62 -19.55
CA GLN A 98 -13.39 -15.66 -18.80
C GLN A 98 -13.20 -15.32 -17.31
N LEU A 99 -12.14 -15.83 -16.69
CA LEU A 99 -11.87 -15.56 -15.27
C LEU A 99 -11.53 -14.09 -15.02
N VAL A 100 -10.72 -13.48 -15.89
CA VAL A 100 -10.40 -12.04 -15.82
C VAL A 100 -11.67 -11.20 -15.97
N GLU A 101 -12.54 -11.53 -16.91
CA GLU A 101 -13.83 -10.83 -17.08
C GLU A 101 -14.73 -10.95 -15.85
N MET A 102 -14.83 -12.15 -15.27
CA MET A 102 -15.58 -12.37 -14.03
C MET A 102 -15.02 -11.56 -12.86
N LEU A 103 -13.69 -11.50 -12.69
CA LEU A 103 -13.04 -10.75 -11.62
C LEU A 103 -13.23 -9.24 -11.78
N LYS A 104 -13.13 -8.73 -13.02
CA LYS A 104 -13.45 -7.33 -13.32
C LYS A 104 -14.88 -6.99 -12.93
N LYS A 105 -15.85 -7.87 -13.28
CA LYS A 105 -17.27 -7.70 -12.92
C LYS A 105 -17.53 -7.70 -11.41
N LYS A 106 -16.69 -8.39 -10.62
CA LYS A 106 -16.79 -8.46 -9.16
C LYS A 106 -16.04 -7.34 -8.42
N GLY A 107 -15.51 -6.34 -9.13
CA GLY A 107 -14.87 -5.16 -8.52
C GLY A 107 -13.35 -5.24 -8.45
N PHE A 108 -12.70 -6.08 -9.25
CA PHE A 108 -11.23 -6.12 -9.39
C PHE A 108 -10.79 -5.56 -10.76
N PRO A 109 -10.76 -4.23 -10.94
CA PRO A 109 -10.51 -3.61 -12.24
C PRO A 109 -9.09 -3.84 -12.78
N HIS A 110 -8.10 -3.99 -11.88
CA HIS A 110 -6.69 -4.19 -12.21
C HIS A 110 -6.22 -5.57 -11.72
N VAL A 111 -6.54 -6.63 -12.47
CA VAL A 111 -6.19 -8.01 -12.14
C VAL A 111 -5.24 -8.62 -13.19
N ASN A 112 -4.18 -9.27 -12.73
CA ASN A 112 -3.25 -10.03 -13.56
C ASN A 112 -3.31 -11.51 -13.13
N VAL A 113 -3.81 -12.37 -14.02
CA VAL A 113 -3.98 -13.80 -13.78
C VAL A 113 -2.95 -14.57 -14.60
N LYS A 114 -2.27 -15.52 -13.97
CA LYS A 114 -1.32 -16.43 -14.64
C LYS A 114 -1.65 -17.87 -14.26
N TRP A 115 -1.48 -18.78 -15.21
CA TRP A 115 -1.51 -20.20 -14.92
C TRP A 115 -0.26 -20.61 -14.14
N SER A 116 -0.44 -21.53 -13.19
CA SER A 116 0.64 -22.27 -12.55
C SER A 116 0.22 -23.72 -12.48
N ILE A 117 0.92 -24.57 -13.22
CA ILE A 117 0.76 -26.02 -13.15
C ILE A 117 1.82 -26.51 -12.16
N GLN A 118 1.39 -27.12 -11.06
CA GLN A 118 2.33 -27.78 -10.18
C GLN A 118 2.72 -29.12 -10.83
N PRO A 119 4.03 -29.43 -10.96
CA PRO A 119 4.45 -30.76 -11.37
C PRO A 119 3.85 -31.77 -10.41
N GLN A 120 3.29 -32.87 -10.92
CA GLN A 120 3.00 -33.99 -10.04
C GLN A 120 4.32 -34.44 -9.42
N LYS A 121 4.35 -34.59 -8.10
CA LYS A 121 5.46 -35.29 -7.46
C LYS A 121 5.42 -36.70 -7.99
N ASP A 122 6.47 -37.10 -8.72
CA ASP A 122 6.69 -38.49 -9.05
C ASP A 122 6.69 -39.29 -7.74
N LEU A 123 5.66 -40.12 -7.56
CA LEU A 123 5.63 -41.12 -6.50
C LEU A 123 6.73 -42.12 -6.87
N LYS A 124 7.89 -42.00 -6.24
CA LYS A 124 8.86 -43.11 -6.13
C LYS A 124 8.35 -44.13 -5.12
#